data_AF-A0A522A606-F1
#
_entry.id   AF-A0A522A606-F1
#
_cell.length_a   1.000
_cell.length_b   1.000
_cell.length_c   1.000
_cell.angle_alpha   90.00
_cell.angle_beta   90.00
_cell.angle_gamma   90.00
#
_symmetry.space_group_name_H-M   'P 1'
#
loop_
_entity.id
_entity.type
_entity.pdbx_description
1 polymer ?
#
loop_
_entity_poly.entity_id
_entity_poly.type
_entity_poly.pdbx_seq_one_letter_code
_entity_poly.pdbx_strand_id
1 'polypeptide(L)'
;ITDPDTAYAGAEDAAIFKTTDGGKTWKELSGLRNAKSQLWQPGAGGMGVHTILLDPKNEKRIYVAISAGGCFRTDDGGKTWKPITRGLKSPYELPDPDAEVGHCVHRIALHPSRPDALFMQKHWDVLRTDNAGEQWNEVSGNLPTDFGFPIDVNFNEPETIYVVPITSDSLHYPPEGKLRVYRSKTGGNDWEPLTKGLPQKDCYVNVLRDAMAVDSLDSCGVYFGTTGGQVYCSPDGGNSWSAIVRDLPAVYSVEVQTLK
;
A
#
# COMPACT_ATOMS: atom_id res chain seq x y z
N ILE A 1 -5.40 -0.73 16.82
CA ILE A 1 -5.37 0.00 18.11
C ILE A 1 -6.79 0.01 18.66
N THR A 2 -6.96 -0.19 19.97
CA THR A 2 -8.26 -0.02 20.66
C THR A 2 -8.31 1.26 21.51
N ASP A 3 -7.16 1.89 21.75
CA ASP A 3 -7.02 3.14 22.48
C ASP A 3 -7.21 4.36 21.55
N PRO A 4 -8.28 5.16 21.71
CA PRO A 4 -8.54 6.32 20.85
C PRO A 4 -7.48 7.41 20.94
N ASP A 5 -6.64 7.44 21.98
CA ASP A 5 -5.61 8.47 22.16
C ASP A 5 -4.25 8.09 21.55
N THR A 6 -4.09 6.84 21.11
CA THR A 6 -2.86 6.35 20.47
C THR A 6 -2.96 6.44 18.95
N ALA A 7 -1.97 7.08 18.32
CA ALA A 7 -1.82 7.12 16.87
C ALA A 7 -0.33 7.16 16.47
N TYR A 8 -0.07 6.84 15.21
CA TYR A 8 1.26 6.90 14.61
C TYR A 8 1.22 7.82 13.39
N ALA A 9 2.29 8.56 13.15
CA ALA A 9 2.44 9.43 12.00
C ALA A 9 3.80 9.18 11.35
N GLY A 10 3.78 8.98 10.03
CA GLY A 10 4.98 9.00 9.21
C GLY A 10 5.25 10.41 8.72
N ALA A 11 6.51 10.77 8.59
CA ALA A 11 6.94 12.08 8.12
C ALA A 11 8.05 11.97 7.08
N GLU A 12 8.27 13.06 6.34
CA GLU A 12 9.48 13.27 5.55
C GLU A 12 10.74 13.15 6.42
N ASP A 13 11.90 12.89 5.80
CA ASP A 13 13.14 12.41 6.44
C ASP A 13 13.06 10.95 6.96
N ALA A 14 12.08 10.18 6.48
CA ALA A 14 11.83 8.79 6.85
C ALA A 14 11.71 8.60 8.38
N ALA A 15 10.95 9.49 9.02
CA ALA A 15 10.71 9.47 10.46
C ALA A 15 9.31 8.92 10.79
N ILE A 16 9.19 8.32 11.98
CA ILE A 16 7.93 7.83 12.54
C ILE A 16 7.75 8.38 13.96
N PHE A 17 6.55 8.85 14.25
CA PHE A 17 6.15 9.41 15.53
C PHE A 17 4.96 8.65 16.10
N LYS A 18 4.86 8.66 17.42
CA LYS A 18 3.75 8.11 18.19
C LYS A 18 3.17 9.17 19.12
N THR A 19 1.85 9.25 19.19
CA THR A 19 1.09 9.94 20.23
C THR A 19 0.41 8.92 21.15
N THR A 20 0.16 9.31 22.39
CA THR A 20 -0.71 8.59 23.36
C THR A 20 -1.63 9.55 24.11
N ASP A 21 -1.84 10.77 23.59
CA ASP A 21 -2.64 11.82 24.21
C ASP A 21 -3.61 12.50 23.24
N GLY A 22 -4.03 11.77 22.20
CA GLY A 22 -4.97 12.25 21.18
C GLY A 22 -4.33 13.23 20.19
N GLY A 23 -3.00 13.17 20.00
CA GLY A 23 -2.27 13.96 19.03
C GLY A 23 -1.77 15.31 19.54
N LYS A 24 -1.82 15.54 20.86
CA LYS A 24 -1.32 16.77 21.48
C LYS A 24 0.20 16.79 21.52
N THR A 25 0.83 15.65 21.78
CA THR A 25 2.28 15.50 21.75
C THR A 25 2.70 14.26 20.96
N TRP A 26 3.83 14.40 20.26
CA TRP A 26 4.38 13.38 19.39
C TRP A 26 5.80 13.03 19.82
N LYS A 27 6.06 11.75 20.04
CA LYS A 27 7.39 11.21 20.36
C LYS A 27 7.90 10.41 19.19
N GLU A 28 9.10 10.73 18.74
CA GLU A 28 9.75 9.98 17.67
C GLU A 28 10.11 8.56 18.13
N LEU A 29 9.89 7.57 17.27
CA LEU A 29 10.47 6.23 17.41
C LEU A 29 11.81 6.19 16.69
N SER A 30 12.81 6.85 17.28
CA SER A 30 14.11 7.13 16.66
C SER A 30 14.94 5.88 16.33
N GLY A 31 14.55 4.70 16.82
CA GLY A 31 15.21 3.43 16.48
C GLY A 31 15.29 3.17 14.98
N LEU A 32 14.33 3.68 14.18
CA LEU A 32 14.33 3.54 12.72
C LEU A 32 15.52 4.23 12.06
N ARG A 33 16.03 5.32 12.66
CA ARG A 33 17.18 6.07 12.14
C ARG A 33 18.46 5.22 12.08
N ASN A 34 18.56 4.19 12.92
CA ASN A 34 19.71 3.28 12.92
C ASN A 34 19.77 2.39 11.67
N ALA A 35 18.66 2.25 10.94
CA ALA A 35 18.59 1.51 9.68
C ALA A 35 18.84 2.40 8.44
N LYS A 36 18.95 3.72 8.63
CA LYS A 36 19.17 4.67 7.54
C LYS A 36 20.54 4.46 6.91
N SER A 37 20.59 4.46 5.58
CA SER A 37 21.83 4.32 4.81
C SER A 37 21.89 5.35 3.68
N GLN A 38 23.04 5.42 3.00
CA GLN A 38 23.23 6.28 1.81
C GLN A 38 22.36 5.85 0.62
N LEU A 39 21.78 4.64 0.65
CA LEU A 39 20.87 4.15 -0.39
C LEU A 39 19.43 4.68 -0.21
N TRP A 40 19.14 5.35 0.90
CA TRP A 40 17.84 6.00 1.09
C TRP A 40 17.86 7.31 0.32
N GLN A 41 17.11 7.35 -0.78
CA GLN A 41 17.05 8.50 -1.67
C GLN A 41 15.58 8.91 -1.82
N PRO A 42 15.26 10.22 -1.80
CA PRO A 42 13.90 10.68 -2.00
C PRO A 42 13.44 10.31 -3.42
N GLY A 43 12.28 9.64 -3.51
CA GLY A 43 11.56 9.49 -4.77
C GLY A 43 10.79 10.77 -5.13
N ALA A 44 10.00 10.72 -6.21
CA ALA A 44 9.17 11.85 -6.64
C ALA A 44 8.16 12.33 -5.58
N GLY A 45 7.77 11.45 -4.64
CA GLY A 45 6.89 11.78 -3.51
C GLY A 45 7.61 12.18 -2.22
N GLY A 46 8.94 12.35 -2.25
CA GLY A 46 9.75 12.60 -1.06
C GLY A 46 10.09 11.33 -0.27
N MET A 47 11.08 11.42 0.61
CA MET A 47 11.52 10.33 1.48
C MET A 47 10.67 10.27 2.76
N GLY A 48 9.41 9.90 2.63
CA GLY A 48 8.46 9.79 3.74
C GLY A 48 8.21 8.35 4.18
N VAL A 49 7.99 8.13 5.47
CA VAL A 49 7.27 6.93 5.95
C VAL A 49 5.80 7.10 5.58
N HIS A 50 5.25 6.22 4.74
CA HIS A 50 3.86 6.34 4.27
C HIS A 50 2.97 5.19 4.74
N THR A 51 3.48 3.96 4.70
CA THR A 51 2.76 2.78 5.20
C THR A 51 3.17 2.56 6.64
N ILE A 52 2.22 2.52 7.57
CA ILE A 52 2.41 2.12 8.97
C ILE A 52 1.35 1.08 9.30
N LEU A 53 1.75 -0.18 9.44
CA LEU A 53 0.83 -1.28 9.78
C LEU A 53 1.16 -1.79 11.17
N LEU A 54 0.11 -1.98 11.98
CA LEU A 54 0.20 -2.52 13.32
C LEU A 54 -0.30 -3.96 13.31
N ASP A 55 0.47 -4.89 13.86
CA ASP A 55 0.02 -6.27 13.96
C ASP A 55 -1.09 -6.38 15.03
N PRO A 56 -2.32 -6.79 14.68
CA PRO A 56 -3.41 -6.94 15.63
C PRO A 56 -3.20 -8.07 16.64
N LYS A 57 -2.27 -9.01 16.39
CA LYS A 57 -1.92 -10.12 17.29
C LYS A 57 -0.63 -9.85 18.09
N ASN A 58 0.11 -8.80 17.75
CA ASN A 58 1.32 -8.40 18.47
C ASN A 58 1.45 -6.88 18.53
N GLU A 59 1.05 -6.28 19.66
CA GLU A 59 1.06 -4.82 19.86
C GLU A 59 2.44 -4.16 19.71
N LYS A 60 3.53 -4.94 19.82
CA LYS A 60 4.91 -4.45 19.68
C LYS A 60 5.41 -4.53 18.25
N ARG A 61 4.69 -5.21 17.36
CA ARG A 61 5.08 -5.37 15.97
C ARG A 61 4.47 -4.28 15.10
N ILE A 62 5.35 -3.54 14.43
CA ILE A 62 4.98 -2.45 13.51
C ILE A 62 5.77 -2.66 12.22
N TYR A 63 5.09 -2.53 11.09
CA TYR A 63 5.70 -2.51 9.77
C TYR A 63 5.67 -1.09 9.22
N VAL A 64 6.75 -0.67 8.57
CA VAL A 64 6.81 0.61 7.86
C VAL A 64 7.35 0.45 6.44
N ALA A 65 6.91 1.32 5.54
CA ALA A 65 7.47 1.42 4.19
C ALA A 65 7.88 2.86 3.85
N ILE A 66 8.98 2.98 3.10
CA ILE A 66 9.62 4.24 2.70
C ILE A 66 9.92 4.20 1.19
N SER A 67 9.60 5.29 0.49
CA SER A 67 9.90 5.48 -0.94
C SER A 67 10.95 6.59 -1.14
N ALA A 68 12.24 6.31 -1.36
CA ALA A 68 12.90 5.02 -1.42
C ALA A 68 13.78 4.79 -0.17
N GLY A 69 13.69 3.59 0.38
CA GLY A 69 14.36 3.20 1.62
C GLY A 69 14.09 1.74 1.94
N GLY A 70 12.93 1.24 1.53
CA GLY A 70 12.52 -0.16 1.64
C GLY A 70 11.39 -0.30 2.64
N CYS A 71 11.27 -1.51 3.19
CA CYS A 71 10.32 -1.81 4.26
C CYS A 71 11.04 -2.36 5.48
N PHE A 72 10.54 -1.99 6.65
CA PHE A 72 11.15 -2.31 7.93
C PHE A 72 10.11 -2.83 8.90
N ARG A 73 10.55 -3.66 9.85
CA ARG A 73 9.73 -4.19 10.92
C ARG A 73 10.42 -3.99 12.26
N THR A 74 9.66 -3.61 13.26
CA THR A 74 10.04 -3.73 14.66
C THR A 74 9.22 -4.84 15.31
N ASP A 75 9.78 -5.52 16.31
CA ASP A 75 9.08 -6.49 17.16
C ASP A 75 9.10 -6.07 18.65
N ASP A 76 9.63 -4.87 18.95
CA ASP A 76 9.87 -4.37 20.31
C ASP A 76 9.25 -2.98 20.60
N GLY A 77 8.27 -2.58 19.78
CA GLY A 77 7.55 -1.32 19.92
C GLY A 77 8.31 -0.11 19.37
N GLY A 78 9.20 -0.33 18.40
CA GLY A 78 9.93 0.72 17.68
C GLY A 78 11.30 1.07 18.27
N LYS A 79 11.83 0.29 19.21
CA LYS A 79 13.16 0.50 19.78
C LYS A 79 14.24 0.05 18.79
N THR A 80 14.03 -1.10 18.15
CA THR A 80 14.88 -1.61 17.08
C THR A 80 14.04 -1.93 15.85
N TRP A 81 14.65 -1.76 14.68
CA TRP A 81 14.03 -2.00 13.39
C TRP A 81 14.97 -2.84 12.54
N LYS A 82 14.40 -3.80 11.81
CA LYS A 82 15.13 -4.58 10.83
C LYS A 82 14.54 -4.40 9.43
N PRO A 83 15.36 -4.38 8.38
CA PRO A 83 14.87 -4.48 7.01
C PRO A 83 14.10 -5.80 6.82
N ILE A 84 13.04 -5.76 6.04
CA ILE A 84 12.25 -6.94 5.65
C ILE A 84 12.12 -6.99 4.14
N THR A 85 13.27 -6.99 3.45
CA THR A 85 13.40 -6.79 2.00
C THR A 85 13.90 -8.03 1.26
N ARG A 86 14.11 -9.14 1.97
CA ARG A 86 14.59 -10.38 1.35
C ARG A 86 13.62 -10.87 0.28
N GLY A 87 14.13 -11.06 -0.93
CA GLY A 87 13.35 -11.46 -2.11
C GLY A 87 12.88 -10.29 -2.98
N LEU A 88 13.03 -9.04 -2.52
CA LEU A 88 12.83 -7.86 -3.35
C LEU A 88 14.00 -7.70 -4.33
N LYS A 89 13.70 -7.18 -5.52
CA LYS A 89 14.71 -6.82 -6.52
C LYS A 89 14.45 -5.44 -7.11
N SER A 90 15.50 -4.65 -7.34
CA SER A 90 15.40 -3.31 -7.95
C SER A 90 16.52 -3.08 -8.95
N PRO A 91 16.49 -3.78 -10.10
CA PRO A 91 17.60 -3.80 -11.06
C PRO A 91 17.79 -2.48 -11.82
N TYR A 92 16.80 -1.60 -11.80
CA TYR A 92 16.84 -0.31 -12.50
C TYR A 92 17.08 0.86 -11.54
N GLU A 93 16.67 0.73 -10.28
CA GLU A 93 16.73 1.81 -9.29
C GLU A 93 17.98 1.75 -8.40
N LEU A 94 18.57 0.57 -8.19
CA LEU A 94 19.67 0.37 -7.25
C LEU A 94 20.95 -0.15 -7.94
N PRO A 95 22.15 0.27 -7.47
CA PRO A 95 23.41 -0.28 -7.97
C PRO A 95 23.57 -1.79 -7.73
N ASP A 96 23.08 -2.25 -6.58
CA ASP A 96 22.92 -3.68 -6.26
C ASP A 96 21.42 -3.99 -6.25
N PRO A 97 20.91 -4.79 -7.21
CA PRO A 97 19.49 -5.11 -7.30
C PRO A 97 18.92 -5.80 -6.06
N ASP A 98 19.76 -6.53 -5.30
CA ASP A 98 19.39 -7.31 -4.13
C ASP A 98 19.79 -6.61 -2.81
N ALA A 99 20.07 -5.30 -2.85
CA ALA A 99 20.48 -4.52 -1.67
C ALA A 99 19.46 -4.61 -0.53
N GLU A 100 19.92 -4.69 0.71
CA GLU A 100 19.05 -4.84 1.89
C GLU A 100 18.11 -3.63 2.10
N VAL A 101 18.47 -2.45 1.58
CA VAL A 101 17.70 -1.21 1.72
C VAL A 101 17.78 -0.37 0.45
N GLY A 102 16.88 0.61 0.33
CA GLY A 102 16.81 1.52 -0.82
C GLY A 102 15.71 1.21 -1.81
N HIS A 103 15.02 0.07 -1.68
CA HIS A 103 13.88 -0.25 -2.56
C HIS A 103 12.78 0.81 -2.47
N CYS A 104 12.14 1.09 -3.60
CA CYS A 104 11.00 1.99 -3.68
C CYS A 104 9.70 1.21 -3.48
N VAL A 105 9.25 1.08 -2.23
CA VAL A 105 7.97 0.41 -1.90
C VAL A 105 6.83 1.41 -2.02
N HIS A 106 5.74 1.09 -2.71
CA HIS A 106 4.62 2.03 -2.89
C HIS A 106 3.54 1.90 -1.82
N ARG A 107 3.16 0.67 -1.44
CA ARG A 107 2.19 0.39 -0.38
C ARG A 107 2.34 -1.06 0.10
N ILE A 108 2.10 -1.31 1.39
CA ILE A 108 1.93 -2.66 1.95
C ILE A 108 0.53 -2.75 2.55
N ALA A 109 -0.14 -3.88 2.38
CA ALA A 109 -1.41 -4.20 2.99
C ALA A 109 -1.29 -5.47 3.86
N LEU A 110 -2.03 -5.49 4.96
CA LEU A 110 -2.06 -6.58 5.95
C LEU A 110 -3.53 -6.97 6.17
N HIS A 111 -3.81 -8.26 6.20
CA HIS A 111 -5.12 -8.74 6.63
C HIS A 111 -5.17 -8.95 8.16
N PRO A 112 -6.15 -8.40 8.89
CA PRO A 112 -6.16 -8.46 10.34
C PRO A 112 -6.27 -9.89 10.92
N SER A 113 -6.93 -10.82 10.21
CA SER A 113 -7.03 -12.21 10.66
C SER A 113 -5.74 -13.04 10.41
N ARG A 114 -4.87 -12.61 9.49
CA ARG A 114 -3.64 -13.29 9.08
C ARG A 114 -2.46 -12.31 8.98
N PRO A 115 -1.99 -11.75 10.10
CA PRO A 115 -1.03 -10.65 10.08
C PRO A 115 0.40 -11.02 9.65
N ASP A 116 0.74 -12.31 9.60
CA ASP A 116 2.00 -12.76 8.99
C ASP A 116 1.94 -12.78 7.45
N ALA A 117 0.74 -12.69 6.86
CA ALA A 117 0.56 -12.54 5.41
C ALA A 117 0.46 -11.06 5.06
N LEU A 118 1.40 -10.56 4.24
CA LEU A 118 1.41 -9.18 3.76
C LEU A 118 1.49 -9.18 2.22
N PHE A 119 0.91 -8.16 1.64
CA PHE A 119 0.95 -7.91 0.21
C PHE A 119 1.55 -6.54 -0.07
N MET A 120 2.33 -6.43 -1.14
CA MET A 120 3.07 -5.21 -1.45
C MET A 120 2.88 -4.87 -2.92
N GLN A 121 2.51 -3.61 -3.18
CA GLN A 121 2.82 -2.97 -4.45
C GLN A 121 4.16 -2.26 -4.26
N LYS A 122 5.18 -2.71 -4.97
CA LYS A 122 6.48 -2.03 -5.07
C LYS A 122 6.49 -1.19 -6.36
N HIS A 123 7.54 -0.38 -6.58
CA HIS A 123 7.72 0.38 -7.81
C HIS A 123 7.47 -0.47 -9.06
N TRP A 124 8.18 -1.59 -9.14
CA TRP A 124 7.85 -2.73 -9.98
C TRP A 124 7.46 -3.88 -9.07
N ASP A 125 6.66 -4.80 -9.58
CA ASP A 125 6.20 -6.03 -8.94
C ASP A 125 5.07 -5.86 -7.93
N VAL A 126 4.16 -6.85 -7.93
CA VAL A 126 3.28 -7.15 -6.80
C VAL A 126 3.87 -8.33 -6.04
N LEU A 127 4.07 -8.21 -4.73
CA LEU A 127 4.71 -9.24 -3.92
C LEU A 127 3.84 -9.69 -2.75
N ARG A 128 4.13 -10.91 -2.28
CA ARG A 128 3.51 -11.52 -1.10
C ARG A 128 4.59 -12.09 -0.18
N THR A 129 4.33 -12.00 1.11
CA THR A 129 5.02 -12.77 2.14
C THR A 129 3.99 -13.49 3.00
N ASP A 130 4.31 -14.69 3.48
CA ASP A 130 3.50 -15.46 4.43
C ASP A 130 4.22 -15.63 5.79
N ASN A 131 5.33 -14.93 5.99
CA ASN A 131 6.17 -15.02 7.17
C ASN A 131 6.56 -13.64 7.68
N ALA A 132 5.63 -12.69 7.71
CA ALA A 132 5.82 -11.36 8.28
C ALA A 132 6.98 -10.56 7.64
N GLY A 133 7.25 -10.77 6.34
CA GLY A 133 8.29 -10.06 5.60
C GLY A 133 9.69 -10.66 5.69
N GLU A 134 9.86 -11.85 6.27
CA GLU A 134 11.19 -12.53 6.26
C GLU A 134 11.57 -13.01 4.85
N GLN A 135 10.59 -13.27 3.98
CA GLN A 135 10.79 -13.59 2.57
C GLN A 135 9.59 -13.10 1.75
N TRP A 136 9.87 -12.34 0.69
CA TRP A 136 8.90 -11.95 -0.32
C TRP A 136 9.02 -12.81 -1.57
N ASN A 137 7.88 -13.08 -2.20
CA ASN A 137 7.76 -13.75 -3.48
C ASN A 137 6.94 -12.87 -4.41
N GLU A 138 7.38 -12.75 -5.65
CA GLU A 138 6.61 -12.07 -6.67
C GLU A 138 5.32 -12.84 -6.98
N VAL A 139 4.22 -12.10 -7.10
CA VAL A 139 2.88 -12.60 -7.43
C VAL A 139 2.19 -11.75 -8.50
N SER A 140 2.95 -11.04 -9.33
CA SER A 140 2.45 -10.19 -10.42
C SER A 140 1.64 -11.00 -11.44
N GLY A 141 2.09 -12.20 -11.80
CA GLY A 141 1.34 -13.15 -12.61
C GLY A 141 0.90 -12.61 -13.98
N ASN A 142 -0.42 -12.65 -14.24
CA ASN A 142 -1.03 -12.24 -15.50
C ASN A 142 -1.46 -10.76 -15.57
N LEU A 143 -0.97 -9.89 -14.67
CA LEU A 143 -1.24 -8.45 -14.77
C LEU A 143 -0.72 -7.87 -16.10
N PRO A 144 -1.40 -6.87 -16.69
CA PRO A 144 -0.96 -6.23 -17.93
C PRO A 144 0.33 -5.40 -17.77
N THR A 145 0.63 -5.03 -16.52
CA THR A 145 1.84 -4.34 -16.06
C THR A 145 1.93 -4.59 -14.55
N ASP A 146 3.15 -4.64 -14.05
CA ASP A 146 3.52 -4.82 -12.65
C ASP A 146 3.74 -3.48 -11.91
N PHE A 147 3.56 -2.35 -12.61
CA PHE A 147 3.64 -1.00 -12.06
C PHE A 147 2.26 -0.51 -11.59
N GLY A 148 2.21 0.04 -10.37
CA GLY A 148 1.00 0.59 -9.77
C GLY A 148 1.33 1.25 -8.44
N PHE A 149 0.34 1.80 -7.73
CA PHE A 149 0.56 2.39 -6.39
C PHE A 149 -0.24 1.73 -5.27
N PRO A 150 -1.58 1.62 -5.36
CA PRO A 150 -2.36 1.05 -4.27
C PRO A 150 -2.31 -0.48 -4.29
N ILE A 151 -2.35 -1.05 -3.09
CA ILE A 151 -2.75 -2.42 -2.85
C ILE A 151 -3.59 -2.46 -1.57
N ASP A 152 -4.66 -3.23 -1.55
CA ASP A 152 -5.46 -3.47 -0.35
C ASP A 152 -6.03 -4.90 -0.32
N VAL A 153 -6.40 -5.37 0.87
CA VAL A 153 -6.93 -6.72 1.10
C VAL A 153 -8.41 -6.65 1.47
N ASN A 154 -9.21 -7.53 0.89
CA ASN A 154 -10.59 -7.74 1.29
C ASN A 154 -10.67 -8.06 2.80
N PHE A 155 -11.55 -7.37 3.53
CA PHE A 155 -11.64 -7.52 4.99
C PHE A 155 -12.14 -8.89 5.47
N ASN A 156 -12.92 -9.59 4.64
CA ASN A 156 -13.52 -10.89 4.99
C ASN A 156 -12.76 -12.07 4.36
N GLU A 157 -11.97 -11.81 3.31
CA GLU A 157 -11.28 -12.81 2.51
C GLU A 157 -9.77 -12.51 2.47
N PRO A 158 -8.93 -13.10 3.35
CA PRO A 158 -7.51 -12.74 3.49
C PRO A 158 -6.62 -13.01 2.27
N GLU A 159 -7.12 -13.77 1.30
CA GLU A 159 -6.44 -14.08 0.04
C GLU A 159 -6.98 -13.23 -1.12
N THR A 160 -8.01 -12.42 -0.88
CA THR A 160 -8.58 -11.53 -1.90
C THR A 160 -7.92 -10.17 -1.83
N ILE A 161 -7.18 -9.79 -2.86
CA ILE A 161 -6.40 -8.54 -2.93
C ILE A 161 -6.75 -7.74 -4.18
N TYR A 162 -6.60 -6.42 -4.07
CA TYR A 162 -6.92 -5.46 -5.13
C TYR A 162 -5.71 -4.61 -5.47
N VAL A 163 -5.47 -4.38 -6.77
CA VAL A 163 -4.46 -3.43 -7.28
C VAL A 163 -5.03 -2.59 -8.43
N VAL A 164 -4.39 -1.47 -8.72
CA VAL A 164 -4.70 -0.61 -9.89
C VAL A 164 -3.44 -0.40 -10.71
N PRO A 165 -3.16 -1.26 -11.70
CA PRO A 165 -1.98 -1.14 -12.55
C PRO A 165 -2.08 0.07 -13.48
N ILE A 166 -0.94 0.72 -13.73
CA ILE A 166 -0.80 1.82 -14.70
C ILE A 166 0.40 1.56 -15.61
N THR A 167 0.38 2.15 -16.80
CA THR A 167 1.24 1.75 -17.93
C THR A 167 2.74 1.73 -17.61
N SER A 168 3.24 2.73 -16.87
CA SER A 168 4.65 2.81 -16.44
C SER A 168 4.85 3.95 -15.44
N ASP A 169 6.04 3.98 -14.86
CA ASP A 169 6.64 5.07 -14.07
C ASP A 169 6.72 6.43 -14.78
N SER A 170 6.60 6.43 -16.11
CA SER A 170 6.78 7.60 -16.97
C SER A 170 5.46 8.12 -17.52
N LEU A 171 4.47 7.24 -17.70
CA LEU A 171 3.17 7.59 -18.29
C LEU A 171 2.10 7.84 -17.24
N HIS A 172 2.12 7.12 -16.11
CA HIS A 172 1.20 7.32 -14.97
C HIS A 172 -0.31 7.30 -15.32
N TYR A 173 -0.73 6.48 -16.28
CA TYR A 173 -2.16 6.25 -16.59
C TYR A 173 -2.47 4.79 -16.92
N PRO A 174 -3.72 4.30 -16.76
CA PRO A 174 -4.12 2.93 -17.00
C PRO A 174 -3.73 2.41 -18.40
N PRO A 175 -3.29 1.14 -18.53
CA PRO A 175 -2.99 0.55 -19.82
C PRO A 175 -4.13 0.73 -20.82
N GLU A 176 -3.78 1.12 -22.04
CA GLU A 176 -4.72 1.41 -23.14
C GLU A 176 -5.73 2.55 -22.87
N GLY A 177 -5.54 3.36 -21.82
CA GLY A 177 -6.50 4.38 -21.42
C GLY A 177 -7.80 3.79 -20.86
N LYS A 178 -7.74 2.58 -20.28
CA LYS A 178 -8.87 1.83 -19.73
C LYS A 178 -8.68 1.60 -18.24
N LEU A 179 -9.50 2.25 -17.42
CA LEU A 179 -9.42 2.12 -15.96
C LEU A 179 -9.97 0.76 -15.51
N ARG A 180 -9.18 0.03 -14.75
CA ARG A 180 -9.50 -1.30 -14.24
C ARG A 180 -8.93 -1.46 -12.84
N VAL A 181 -9.73 -1.96 -11.92
CA VAL A 181 -9.20 -2.55 -10.68
C VAL A 181 -8.97 -4.03 -10.96
N TYR A 182 -7.83 -4.58 -10.57
CA TYR A 182 -7.57 -6.01 -10.69
C TYR A 182 -7.77 -6.66 -9.33
N ARG A 183 -8.47 -7.79 -9.31
CA ARG A 183 -8.68 -8.62 -8.12
C ARG A 183 -7.99 -9.96 -8.31
N SER A 184 -7.29 -10.43 -7.30
CA SER A 184 -6.93 -11.84 -7.16
C SER A 184 -7.64 -12.40 -5.95
N LYS A 185 -8.12 -13.65 -6.01
CA LYS A 185 -8.70 -14.38 -4.87
C LYS A 185 -7.76 -15.44 -4.28
N THR A 186 -6.55 -15.52 -4.81
CA THR A 186 -5.53 -16.52 -4.48
C THR A 186 -4.28 -15.87 -3.86
N GLY A 187 -4.37 -14.59 -3.50
CA GLY A 187 -3.26 -13.78 -3.01
C GLY A 187 -2.24 -13.43 -4.08
N GLY A 188 -2.70 -13.30 -5.34
CA GLY A 188 -1.92 -12.94 -6.51
C GLY A 188 -1.81 -14.05 -7.55
N ASN A 189 -0.93 -13.86 -8.54
CA ASN A 189 -0.68 -14.68 -9.74
C ASN A 189 -1.82 -14.81 -10.74
N ASP A 190 -3.06 -15.00 -10.27
CA ASP A 190 -4.26 -15.04 -11.10
C ASP A 190 -5.14 -13.82 -10.78
N TRP A 191 -5.24 -12.92 -11.75
CA TRP A 191 -5.90 -11.64 -11.63
C TRP A 191 -7.02 -11.49 -12.66
N GLU A 192 -8.18 -11.04 -12.20
CA GLU A 192 -9.32 -10.69 -13.04
C GLU A 192 -9.51 -9.16 -13.11
N PRO A 193 -9.76 -8.59 -14.30
CA PRO A 193 -10.06 -7.17 -14.44
C PRO A 193 -11.51 -6.88 -14.06
N LEU A 194 -11.69 -5.96 -13.11
CA LEU A 194 -12.98 -5.46 -12.65
C LEU A 194 -13.26 -4.10 -13.31
N THR A 195 -14.23 -4.06 -14.23
CA THR A 195 -14.39 -2.94 -15.18
C THR A 195 -15.79 -2.35 -15.24
N LYS A 196 -16.81 -3.07 -14.77
CA LYS A 196 -18.22 -2.69 -14.94
C LYS A 196 -18.49 -1.36 -14.23
N GLY A 197 -18.73 -0.30 -15.00
CA GLY A 197 -18.98 1.07 -14.48
C GLY A 197 -17.76 1.98 -14.49
N LEU A 198 -16.58 1.49 -14.87
CA LEU A 198 -15.35 2.28 -14.99
C LEU A 198 -15.11 2.73 -16.45
N PRO A 199 -14.45 3.88 -16.69
CA PRO A 199 -14.10 4.34 -18.04
C PRO A 199 -13.21 3.34 -18.80
N GLN A 200 -13.68 2.87 -19.97
CA GLN A 200 -12.99 1.87 -20.82
C GLN A 200 -12.40 2.47 -22.09
N LYS A 201 -12.14 3.78 -22.10
CA LYS A 201 -11.39 4.50 -23.14
C LYS A 201 -11.06 5.91 -22.65
N ASP A 202 -10.03 6.51 -23.25
CA ASP A 202 -9.65 7.92 -23.05
C ASP A 202 -9.47 8.31 -21.56
N CYS A 203 -9.05 7.35 -20.73
CA CYS A 203 -8.87 7.55 -19.29
C CYS A 203 -7.40 7.71 -18.93
N TYR A 204 -6.99 8.95 -18.67
CA TYR A 204 -5.59 9.33 -18.39
C TYR A 204 -5.43 9.85 -16.96
N VAL A 205 -5.91 9.08 -15.99
CA VAL A 205 -5.81 9.39 -14.55
C VAL A 205 -4.87 8.41 -13.87
N ASN A 206 -4.40 8.73 -12.67
CA ASN A 206 -3.67 7.81 -11.80
C ASN A 206 -4.49 7.53 -10.52
N VAL A 207 -4.20 6.44 -9.82
CA VAL A 207 -4.69 6.16 -8.46
C VAL A 207 -3.47 6.10 -7.55
N LEU A 208 -3.38 7.01 -6.59
CA LEU A 208 -2.22 7.14 -5.71
C LEU A 208 -2.24 6.13 -4.57
N ARG A 209 -1.11 5.96 -3.89
CA ARG A 209 -0.85 4.87 -2.93
C ARG A 209 -1.88 4.73 -1.81
N ASP A 210 -2.37 5.86 -1.29
CA ASP A 210 -3.35 5.93 -0.19
C ASP A 210 -4.77 6.22 -0.71
N ALA A 211 -4.95 6.28 -2.04
CA ALA A 211 -6.22 6.61 -2.67
C ALA A 211 -7.10 5.37 -2.92
N MET A 212 -6.90 4.29 -2.15
CA MET A 212 -7.75 3.10 -2.15
C MET A 212 -8.02 2.68 -0.71
N ALA A 213 -9.25 2.26 -0.43
CA ALA A 213 -9.63 1.68 0.84
C ALA A 213 -10.71 0.61 0.67
N VAL A 214 -10.75 -0.32 1.61
CA VAL A 214 -11.74 -1.39 1.71
C VAL A 214 -12.48 -1.29 3.04
N ASP A 215 -13.81 -1.45 3.02
CA ASP A 215 -14.62 -1.44 4.24
C ASP A 215 -14.80 -2.84 4.87
N SER A 216 -15.42 -2.86 6.05
CA SER A 216 -15.63 -4.08 6.84
C SER A 216 -17.05 -4.64 6.75
N LEU A 217 -17.84 -4.23 5.75
CA LEU A 217 -19.17 -4.81 5.51
C LEU A 217 -19.05 -6.22 4.94
N ASP A 218 -20.07 -7.07 5.12
CA ASP A 218 -20.08 -8.44 4.59
C ASP A 218 -19.87 -8.49 3.06
N SER A 219 -20.42 -7.51 2.33
CA SER A 219 -20.25 -7.40 0.88
C SER A 219 -18.89 -6.83 0.45
N CYS A 220 -18.09 -6.36 1.41
CA CYS A 220 -16.77 -5.74 1.23
C CYS A 220 -16.79 -4.62 0.20
N GLY A 221 -17.12 -3.40 0.63
CA GLY A 221 -17.05 -2.24 -0.24
C GLY A 221 -15.60 -1.87 -0.57
N VAL A 222 -15.35 -1.52 -1.83
CA VAL A 222 -14.04 -1.06 -2.32
C VAL A 222 -14.18 0.35 -2.88
N TYR A 223 -13.28 1.23 -2.49
CA TYR A 223 -13.31 2.65 -2.81
C TYR A 223 -11.96 3.07 -3.37
N PHE A 224 -11.94 3.91 -4.39
CA PHE A 224 -10.70 4.53 -4.83
C PHE A 224 -10.89 5.91 -5.44
N GLY A 225 -9.88 6.75 -5.28
CA GLY A 225 -9.81 8.11 -5.79
C GLY A 225 -8.83 8.24 -6.95
N THR A 226 -9.14 9.10 -7.91
CA THR A 226 -8.28 9.36 -9.06
C THR A 226 -7.60 10.73 -8.95
N THR A 227 -6.44 10.89 -9.60
CA THR A 227 -5.82 12.21 -9.78
C THR A 227 -6.66 13.16 -10.64
N GLY A 228 -7.65 12.63 -11.37
CA GLY A 228 -8.65 13.39 -12.12
C GLY A 228 -9.83 13.88 -11.28
N GLY A 229 -9.85 13.65 -9.96
CA GLY A 229 -10.86 14.20 -9.06
C GLY A 229 -12.14 13.38 -8.94
N GLN A 230 -12.13 12.11 -9.35
CA GLN A 230 -13.26 11.19 -9.13
C GLN A 230 -13.02 10.29 -7.93
N VAL A 231 -14.08 9.96 -7.19
CA VAL A 231 -14.08 8.87 -6.22
C VAL A 231 -15.09 7.83 -6.68
N TYR A 232 -14.62 6.61 -6.87
CA TYR A 232 -15.43 5.45 -7.23
C TYR A 232 -15.70 4.58 -6.00
N CYS A 233 -16.89 4.00 -5.95
CA CYS A 233 -17.30 3.03 -4.97
C CYS A 233 -17.84 1.78 -5.69
N SER A 234 -17.46 0.61 -5.17
CA SER A 234 -18.08 -0.67 -5.45
C SER A 234 -18.60 -1.26 -4.14
N PRO A 235 -19.92 -1.42 -3.97
CA PRO A 235 -20.50 -2.00 -2.75
C PRO A 235 -20.50 -3.54 -2.75
N ASP A 236 -19.95 -4.18 -3.78
CA ASP A 236 -20.10 -5.61 -4.09
C ASP A 236 -18.75 -6.31 -4.37
N GLY A 237 -17.70 -5.96 -3.61
CA GLY A 237 -16.39 -6.60 -3.72
C GLY A 237 -15.66 -6.30 -5.03
N GLY A 238 -16.00 -5.20 -5.69
CA GLY A 238 -15.41 -4.75 -6.95
C GLY A 238 -16.17 -5.19 -8.21
N ASN A 239 -17.30 -5.90 -8.10
CA ASN A 239 -18.00 -6.46 -9.27
C ASN A 239 -18.71 -5.37 -10.10
N SER A 240 -19.12 -4.26 -9.49
CA SER A 240 -19.64 -3.09 -10.18
C SER A 240 -19.25 -1.78 -9.48
N TRP A 241 -19.04 -0.73 -10.29
CA TRP A 241 -18.52 0.55 -9.83
C TRP A 241 -19.46 1.69 -10.19
N SER A 242 -19.48 2.70 -9.33
CA SER A 242 -20.12 3.99 -9.59
C SER A 242 -19.24 5.13 -9.09
N ALA A 243 -19.19 6.23 -9.83
CA ALA A 243 -18.56 7.45 -9.34
C ALA A 243 -19.52 8.11 -8.34
N ILE A 244 -19.15 8.13 -7.06
CA ILE A 244 -19.95 8.73 -5.99
C ILE A 244 -19.64 10.22 -5.79
N VAL A 245 -18.46 10.66 -6.24
CA VAL A 245 -18.06 12.07 -6.29
C VAL A 245 -17.26 12.32 -7.57
N ARG A 246 -17.41 13.52 -8.14
CA ARG A 246 -16.67 14.00 -9.31
C ARG A 246 -16.21 15.44 -9.05
N ASP A 247 -15.28 15.90 -9.87
CA ASP A 247 -14.84 17.30 -9.94
C ASP A 247 -14.15 17.82 -8.66
N LEU A 248 -13.50 16.92 -7.92
CA LEU A 248 -12.55 17.29 -6.87
C LEU A 248 -11.19 17.71 -7.47
N PRO A 249 -10.32 18.35 -6.67
CA PRO A 249 -8.89 18.30 -6.92
C PRO A 249 -8.37 16.85 -6.96
N ALA A 250 -7.10 16.67 -7.35
CA ALA A 250 -6.47 15.35 -7.34
C ALA A 250 -6.64 14.66 -5.97
N VAL A 251 -7.18 13.44 -5.98
CA VAL A 251 -7.43 12.67 -4.75
C VAL A 251 -6.14 11.96 -4.33
N TYR A 252 -5.59 12.37 -3.19
CA TYR A 252 -4.36 11.79 -2.63
C TYR A 252 -4.63 10.59 -1.73
N SER A 253 -5.75 10.63 -1.00
CA SER A 253 -6.12 9.58 -0.07
C SER A 253 -7.65 9.39 -0.04
N VAL A 254 -8.06 8.15 0.14
CA VAL A 254 -9.45 7.74 0.40
C VAL A 254 -9.38 6.82 1.61
N GLU A 255 -10.19 7.10 2.61
CA GLU A 255 -10.34 6.28 3.82
C GLU A 255 -11.82 5.98 4.03
N VAL A 256 -12.13 4.80 4.56
CA VAL A 256 -13.51 4.37 4.82
C VAL A 256 -13.65 3.86 6.25
N GLN A 257 -14.80 4.14 6.86
CA GLN A 257 -15.16 3.65 8.17
C GLN A 257 -16.57 3.04 8.13
N THR A 258 -16.68 1.79 8.56
CA THR A 258 -17.98 1.17 8.82
C THR A 258 -18.46 1.57 10.22
N LEU A 259 -19.66 2.15 10.32
CA LEU A 259 -20.31 2.44 11.59
C LEU A 259 -21.15 1.24 12.01
N LYS A 260 -21.04 0.84 13.29
CA LYS A 260 -21.83 -0.25 13.89
C LYS A 260 -22.95 0.32 14.76
#